data_AF-A0AAV0XRW2-F1
#
_entry.id   AF-A0AAV0XRW2-F1
#
_cell.length_a   1.000
_cell.length_b   1.000
_cell.length_c   1.000
_cell.angle_alpha   90.00
_cell.angle_beta   90.00
_cell.angle_gamma   90.00
#
_symmetry.space_group_name_H-M   'P 1'
#
loop_
_entity.id
_entity.type
_entity.pdbx_description
1 polymer ?
#
loop_
_entity_poly.entity_id
_entity_poly.type
_entity_poly.pdbx_seq_one_letter_code
_entity_poly.pdbx_strand_id
1 'polypeptide(L)' 'MVRNYIRKSNRQSWLEDDMKMAILAVVERSMNYDAASIRYEVLRLTLQDRVKKVKEGKLNVQQCGLKNLGHYQKVFSIE' A
#
# COMPACT_ATOMS: atom_id res chain seq x y z
N MET A 1 13.16 2.11 31.28
CA MET A 1 12.19 1.03 30.98
C MET A 1 11.71 1.23 29.54
N VAL A 2 12.05 0.33 28.62
CA VAL A 2 11.64 0.46 27.21
C VAL A 2 10.15 0.12 27.12
N ARG A 3 9.37 1.02 26.51
CA ARG A 3 7.92 0.85 26.37
C ARG A 3 7.64 -0.07 25.18
N ASN A 4 7.12 -1.27 25.43
CA ASN A 4 6.71 -2.20 24.38
C ASN A 4 5.40 -1.73 23.75
N TYR A 5 5.49 -1.01 22.63
CA TYR A 5 4.33 -0.52 21.90
C TYR A 5 3.71 -1.64 21.04
N ILE A 6 2.48 -2.01 21.36
CA ILE A 6 1.67 -2.93 20.53
C ILE A 6 0.75 -2.08 19.64
N ARG A 7 0.81 -2.29 18.33
CA ARG A 7 -0.08 -1.58 17.38
C ARG A 7 -1.52 -2.06 17.56
N LYS A 8 -2.45 -1.11 17.60
CA LYS A 8 -3.89 -1.38 17.70
C LYS A 8 -4.57 -1.76 16.38
N SER A 9 -3.89 -1.54 15.24
CA SER A 9 -4.49 -1.72 13.91
C SER A 9 -3.49 -2.27 12.91
N ASN A 10 -4.00 -3.05 11.95
CA ASN A 10 -3.23 -3.59 10.81
C ASN A 10 -3.17 -2.60 9.63
N ARG A 11 -3.48 -1.31 9.84
CA ARG A 11 -3.32 -0.32 8.78
C ARG A 11 -1.83 -0.15 8.46
N GLN A 12 -1.51 -0.12 7.16
CA GLN A 12 -0.14 -0.07 6.64
C GLN A 12 0.74 -1.27 7.04
N SER A 13 0.15 -2.41 7.42
CA SER A 13 0.93 -3.62 7.71
C SER A 13 1.32 -4.42 6.47
N TRP A 14 0.72 -4.16 5.30
CA TRP A 14 1.00 -4.86 4.05
C TRP A 14 2.46 -4.70 3.60
N LEU A 15 2.99 -5.69 2.87
CA LEU A 15 4.27 -5.56 2.19
C LEU A 15 4.14 -4.66 0.96
N GLU A 16 5.24 -4.00 0.59
CA GLU A 16 5.23 -3.04 -0.52
C GLU A 16 5.01 -3.75 -1.86
N ASP A 17 5.62 -4.93 -2.02
CA ASP A 17 5.47 -5.78 -3.21
C ASP A 17 4.04 -6.30 -3.36
N ASP A 18 3.42 -6.77 -2.29
CA ASP A 18 2.04 -7.26 -2.31
C ASP A 18 1.05 -6.17 -2.76
N MET A 19 1.23 -4.95 -2.24
CA MET A 19 0.40 -3.82 -2.64
C MET A 19 0.65 -3.44 -4.11
N LYS A 20 1.90 -3.51 -4.59
CA LYS A 20 2.22 -3.25 -5.99
C LYS A 20 1.56 -4.28 -6.92
N MET A 21 1.66 -5.55 -6.59
CA MET A 21 1.04 -6.64 -7.36
C MET A 21 -0.49 -6.55 -7.34
N ALA A 22 -1.09 -6.20 -6.20
CA ALA A 22 -2.52 -5.98 -6.09
C ALA A 22 -3.01 -4.83 -6.99
N ILE A 23 -2.27 -3.72 -7.03
CA ILE A 23 -2.61 -2.56 -7.86
C ILE A 23 -2.50 -2.92 -9.35
N LEU A 24 -1.42 -3.60 -9.76
CA LEU A 24 -1.24 -4.06 -11.14
C LEU A 24 -2.39 -4.96 -11.58
N ALA A 25 -2.74 -5.96 -10.76
CA ALA A 25 -3.82 -6.89 -11.07
C ALA A 25 -5.17 -6.18 -11.28
N VAL A 26 -5.44 -5.14 -10.49
CA VAL A 26 -6.68 -4.37 -10.63
C VAL A 26 -6.64 -3.41 -11.83
N VAL A 27 -5.49 -2.78 -12.10
CA VAL A 27 -5.33 -1.85 -13.23
C VAL A 27 -5.41 -2.58 -14.56
N GLU A 28 -4.79 -3.75 -14.67
CA GLU A 28 -4.85 -4.65 -15.83
C GLU A 28 -6.20 -5.36 -15.98
N ARG A 29 -7.16 -5.11 -15.06
CA ARG A 29 -8.47 -5.76 -15.00
C ARG A 29 -8.41 -7.29 -14.89
N SER A 30 -7.30 -7.83 -14.39
CA SER A 30 -7.15 -9.27 -14.14
C SER A 30 -7.87 -9.71 -12.86
N MET A 31 -8.05 -8.81 -11.88
CA MET A 31 -8.78 -9.07 -10.65
C MET A 31 -9.70 -7.94 -10.22
N ASN A 32 -10.79 -8.31 -9.52
CA ASN A 32 -11.64 -7.39 -8.77
C ASN A 32 -10.95 -6.97 -7.47
N TYR A 33 -11.35 -5.81 -6.91
CA TYR A 33 -10.78 -5.28 -5.66
C TYR A 33 -10.87 -6.28 -4.50
N ASP A 34 -11.96 -7.03 -4.38
CA ASP A 34 -12.16 -7.99 -3.30
C ASP A 34 -11.23 -9.21 -3.44
N ALA A 35 -11.09 -9.73 -4.66
CA ALA A 35 -10.18 -10.84 -4.95
C ALA A 35 -8.71 -10.44 -4.74
N ALA A 36 -8.32 -9.25 -5.20
CA ALA A 36 -6.96 -8.73 -5.00
C ALA A 36 -6.67 -8.44 -3.51
N SER A 37 -7.65 -7.91 -2.78
CA SER A 37 -7.53 -7.65 -1.33
C SER A 37 -7.26 -8.92 -0.53
N ILE A 38 -7.99 -10.00 -0.84
CA ILE A 38 -7.82 -11.30 -0.17
C ILE A 38 -6.49 -11.94 -0.58
N ARG A 39 -6.16 -11.94 -1.88
CA ARG A 39 -4.97 -12.63 -2.41
C ARG A 39 -3.65 -12.04 -1.92
N TYR A 40 -3.57 -10.72 -1.82
CA TYR A 40 -2.35 -9.99 -1.45
C TYR A 40 -2.39 -9.44 -0.02
N GLU A 41 -3.37 -9.87 0.79
CA GLU A 41 -3.54 -9.45 2.19
C GLU A 41 -3.51 -7.92 2.40
N VAL A 42 -4.00 -7.17 1.41
CA VAL A 42 -4.07 -5.71 1.45
C VAL A 42 -5.48 -5.24 1.76
N LEU A 43 -5.61 -4.14 2.52
CA LEU A 43 -6.94 -3.58 2.81
C LEU A 43 -7.59 -3.03 1.53
N ARG A 44 -8.80 -3.50 1.24
CA ARG A 44 -9.64 -3.08 0.11
C ARG A 44 -9.73 -1.56 -0.07
N LEU A 45 -10.05 -0.81 0.98
CA LEU A 45 -10.19 0.65 0.93
C LEU A 45 -8.87 1.32 0.51
N THR A 46 -7.75 0.85 1.06
CA THR A 46 -6.43 1.37 0.70
C THR A 46 -6.07 1.03 -0.75
N LEU A 47 -6.40 -0.18 -1.20
CA LEU A 47 -6.20 -0.58 -2.58
C LEU A 47 -7.00 0.30 -3.56
N GLN A 48 -8.27 0.58 -3.25
CA GLN A 48 -9.12 1.47 -4.06
C GLN A 48 -8.55 2.89 -4.15
N ASP A 49 -8.15 3.47 -3.01
CA ASP A 49 -7.55 4.80 -2.96
C ASP A 49 -6.25 4.87 -3.78
N ARG A 50 -5.40 3.84 -3.70
CA ARG A 50 -4.14 3.80 -4.44
C ARG A 50 -4.38 3.63 -5.95
N VAL A 51 -5.26 2.72 -6.35
CA VAL A 51 -5.64 2.54 -7.76
C VAL A 51 -6.22 3.83 -8.33
N LYS A 52 -7.06 4.54 -7.58
CA LYS A 52 -7.57 5.86 -7.99
C LYS A 52 -6.45 6.86 -8.23
N LYS A 53 -5.48 6.98 -7.31
CA LYS A 53 -4.32 7.88 -7.48
C LYS A 53 -3.43 7.50 -8.66
N VAL A 54 -3.25 6.21 -8.94
CA VAL A 54 -2.52 5.72 -10.12
C VAL A 54 -3.25 6.11 -11.40
N LYS A 55 -4.58 5.92 -11.46
CA LYS A 55 -5.40 6.33 -12.62
C LYS A 55 -5.41 7.84 -12.84
N GLU A 56 -5.37 8.62 -11.77
CA GLU A 56 -5.24 10.09 -11.83
C GLU A 56 -3.83 10.57 -12.18
N GLY A 57 -2.85 9.67 -12.35
CA GLY A 57 -1.46 10.01 -12.65
C GLY A 57 -0.68 10.63 -11.47
N LYS A 58 -1.29 10.68 -10.27
CA LYS A 58 -0.65 11.23 -9.05
C LYS A 58 0.36 10.27 -8.42
N LEU A 59 0.36 9.01 -8.82
CA LEU A 59 1.19 7.96 -8.26
C LEU A 59 1.79 7.11 -9.37
N ASN A 60 3.12 6.98 -9.40
CA ASN A 60 3.79 6.08 -10.33
C ASN A 60 3.59 4.62 -9.89
N VAL A 61 3.40 3.72 -10.86
CA VAL A 61 3.26 2.28 -10.65
C VAL A 61 4.47 1.68 -9.90
N GLN A 62 5.68 2.23 -10.08
CA GLN A 62 6.85 1.74 -9.34
C GLN A 62 6.83 2.13 -7.86
N GLN A 63 6.23 3.28 -7.54
CA GLN A 63 6.15 3.82 -6.17
C GLN A 63 4.82 3.47 -5.49
N CYS A 64 3.95 2.72 -6.17
CA CYS A 64 2.58 2.51 -5.72
C CYS A 64 2.47 1.63 -4.49
N GLY A 65 3.50 0.84 -4.19
CA GLY A 65 3.64 0.00 -2.99
C GLY A 65 4.15 0.76 -1.76
N LEU A 66 4.88 1.86 -1.95
CA LEU A 66 5.59 2.56 -0.88
C LEU A 66 4.65 3.15 0.18
N LYS A 67 5.05 3.08 1.45
CA LYS A 67 4.33 3.67 2.58
C LYS A 67 4.78 5.12 2.80
N ASN A 68 4.19 6.06 2.06
CA ASN A 68 4.54 7.47 2.18
C ASN A 68 3.94 8.12 3.44
N LEU A 69 4.68 9.06 4.03
CA LEU A 69 4.29 9.87 5.20
C LEU A 69 3.62 11.19 4.79
N GLY A 70 2.99 11.22 3.61
CA GLY A 70 2.38 12.43 3.06
C GLY A 70 3.43 13.48 2.71
N HIS A 71 3.33 14.67 3.31
CA HIS A 71 4.27 15.77 3.11
C HIS A 71 5.65 15.55 3.74
N TYR A 72 5.76 14.59 4.66
CA TYR A 72 6.99 14.34 5.40
C TYR A 72 7.86 13.30 4.68
N GLN A 73 9.17 13.51 4.71
CA GLN A 73 10.16 12.60 4.17
C GLN A 73 10.92 11.89 5.31
N LYS A 74 11.30 10.64 5.08
CA LYS A 74 12.13 9.88 6.02
C LYS A 74 13.58 10.37 5.90
N VAL A 75 14.11 11.00 6.96
CA VAL A 75 15.48 11.55 6.99
C VAL A 75 16.51 10.52 7.46
N PHE A 76 16.07 9.47 8.17
CA PHE A 76 16.94 8.40 8.66
C PHE A 76 16.70 7.12 7.84
N SER A 77 17.65 6.76 7.00
CA SER A 77 17.79 5.41 6.45
C SER A 77 18.64 4.55 7.39
N ILE A 78 18.36 3.26 7.41
CA ILE A 78 19.17 2.27 8.15
C ILE A 78 20.56 2.27 7.51
N GLU A 79 21.62 2.41 8.32
CA GLU A 79 23.01 2.14 7.92
C GLU A 79 23.22 0.65 7.63
#